data_AF-A0A820SJU7-F1
#
_entry.id   AF-A0A820SJU7-F1
#
_cell.length_a   1.000
_cell.length_b   1.000
_cell.length_c   1.000
_cell.angle_alpha   90.00
_cell.angle_beta   90.00
_cell.angle_gamma   90.00
#
_symmetry.space_group_name_H-M   'P 1'
#
loop_
_entity.id
_entity.type
_entity.pdbx_description
1 polymer ?
#
loop_
_entity_poly.entity_id
_entity_poly.type
_entity_poly.pdbx_seq_one_letter_code
_entity_poly.pdbx_strand_id
1 'polypeptide(L)'
;RHSICADLADDKQAFDLAVENGQKVSCPKCGLAGMKDDSCTHMTCPTCCQVWCYFCGKRVEDCDKEQNGNNGIIDHNHDWDVNPKRCPMYFTQIQDIDPRWPDNETNCLIMFHRNRSLRLLRDVLGKLGKDRIDKLNNHFHVLD
;
A
#
# COMPACT_ATOMS: atom_id res chain seq x y z
N ARG A 1 27.21 23.07 -8.21
CA ARG A 1 26.49 21.80 -8.44
C ARG A 1 25.61 21.39 -7.26
N HIS A 2 25.83 21.88 -6.03
CA HIS A 2 24.94 21.63 -4.88
C HIS A 2 23.59 22.37 -4.90
N SER A 3 23.44 23.45 -5.69
CA SER A 3 22.19 24.22 -5.77
C SER A 3 21.02 23.43 -6.37
N ILE A 4 21.30 22.55 -7.35
CA ILE A 4 20.29 21.70 -7.98
C ILE A 4 19.84 20.60 -7.02
N CYS A 5 20.78 20.02 -6.26
CA CYS A 5 20.44 19.02 -5.25
C CYS A 5 19.53 19.61 -4.16
N ALA A 6 19.79 20.85 -3.72
CA ALA A 6 18.95 21.54 -2.74
C ALA A 6 17.55 21.84 -3.31
N ASP A 7 17.45 22.23 -4.58
CA ASP A 7 16.18 22.51 -5.27
C ASP A 7 15.30 21.24 -5.42
N LEU A 8 15.93 20.09 -5.69
CA LEU A 8 15.24 18.82 -5.94
C LEU A 8 15.16 17.91 -4.69
N ALA A 9 15.59 18.37 -3.52
CA ALA A 9 15.70 17.54 -2.33
C ALA A 9 14.34 16.98 -1.89
N ASP A 10 13.33 17.83 -1.79
CA ASP A 10 11.97 17.44 -1.38
C ASP A 10 11.32 16.52 -2.42
N ASP A 11 11.59 16.75 -3.71
CA ASP A 11 11.07 15.93 -4.80
C ASP A 11 11.67 14.51 -4.76
N LYS A 12 12.99 14.42 -4.50
CA LYS A 12 13.68 13.14 -4.31
C LYS A 12 13.17 12.42 -3.07
N GLN A 13 12.99 13.13 -1.95
CA GLN A 13 12.46 12.57 -0.73
C GLN A 13 11.04 12.01 -0.93
N ALA A 14 10.18 12.74 -1.63
CA ALA A 14 8.82 12.29 -1.94
C ALA A 14 8.83 11.02 -2.79
N PHE A 15 9.72 10.94 -3.78
CA PHE A 15 9.89 9.75 -4.62
C PHE A 15 10.38 8.55 -3.80
N ASP A 16 11.43 8.71 -3.01
CA ASP A 16 12.00 7.65 -2.16
C ASP A 16 10.97 7.13 -1.16
N LEU A 17 10.23 8.03 -0.53
CA LEU A 17 9.18 7.69 0.42
C LEU A 17 8.03 6.91 -0.27
N ALA A 18 7.71 7.20 -1.53
CA ALA A 18 6.71 6.46 -2.28
C ALA A 18 7.19 5.03 -2.62
N VAL A 19 8.46 4.86 -2.99
CA VAL A 19 9.06 3.53 -3.20
C VAL A 19 9.02 2.73 -1.90
N GLU A 20 9.51 3.32 -0.81
CA GLU A 20 9.59 2.69 0.51
C GLU A 20 8.19 2.29 1.03
N ASN A 21 7.23 3.21 0.98
CA ASN A 21 5.84 2.97 1.42
C ASN A 21 5.03 2.07 0.49
N GLY A 22 5.55 1.73 -0.69
CA GLY A 22 4.95 0.70 -1.53
C GLY A 22 5.26 -0.72 -1.05
N GLN A 23 6.42 -0.89 -0.42
CA GLN A 23 6.91 -2.17 0.12
C GLN A 23 6.42 -2.49 1.53
N LYS A 24 5.79 -1.52 2.20
CA LYS A 24 5.29 -1.67 3.56
C LYS A 24 3.98 -0.94 3.75
N VAL A 25 3.20 -1.35 4.73
CA VAL A 25 2.03 -0.59 5.18
C VAL A 25 2.21 -0.30 6.67
N SER A 26 2.10 0.97 7.03
CA SER A 26 2.33 1.44 8.40
C SER A 26 1.10 1.22 9.26
N CYS A 27 1.32 0.88 10.53
CA CYS A 27 0.27 0.88 11.53
C CYS A 27 -0.41 2.26 11.58
N PRO A 28 -1.75 2.33 11.40
CA PRO A 28 -2.49 3.59 11.36
C PRO A 28 -2.61 4.30 12.73
N LYS A 29 -2.07 3.70 13.80
CA LYS A 29 -2.06 4.28 15.15
C LYS A 29 -0.70 4.83 15.55
N CYS A 30 0.36 4.04 15.41
CA CYS A 30 1.71 4.42 15.90
C CYS A 30 2.77 4.56 14.79
N GLY A 31 2.42 4.30 13.52
CA GLY A 31 3.32 4.49 12.39
C GLY A 31 4.39 3.40 12.20
N LEU A 32 4.49 2.40 13.09
CA LEU A 32 5.39 1.26 12.90
C LEU A 32 5.06 0.59 11.56
N ALA A 33 6.05 0.46 10.69
CA ALA A 33 5.88 -0.08 9.35
C ALA A 33 6.68 -1.38 9.19
N GLY A 34 6.06 -2.36 8.54
CA GLY A 34 6.69 -3.64 8.23
C GLY A 34 6.21 -4.18 6.90
N MET A 35 7.08 -4.96 6.26
CA MET A 35 6.68 -5.82 5.15
C MET A 35 5.97 -7.03 5.72
N LYS A 36 4.90 -7.44 5.05
CA LYS A 36 4.18 -8.65 5.40
C LYS A 36 4.90 -9.86 4.79
N ASP A 37 4.72 -11.03 5.38
CA ASP A 37 5.36 -12.28 4.97
C ASP A 37 4.36 -13.44 4.73
N ASP A 38 3.07 -13.21 4.99
CA ASP A 38 1.97 -14.15 4.72
C ASP A 38 0.85 -13.52 3.87
N SER A 39 -0.13 -14.33 3.45
CA SER A 39 -1.23 -13.91 2.59
C SER A 39 -2.40 -13.22 3.33
N CYS A 40 -2.52 -13.34 4.65
CA CYS A 40 -3.71 -12.95 5.44
C CYS A 40 -3.74 -11.45 5.73
N THR A 41 -4.67 -10.67 5.18
CA THR A 41 -4.62 -9.19 5.27
C THR A 41 -4.83 -8.60 6.67
N HIS A 42 -5.08 -9.40 7.70
CA HIS A 42 -5.20 -8.94 9.08
C HIS A 42 -3.85 -8.69 9.73
N MET A 43 -3.74 -7.61 10.50
CA MET A 43 -2.53 -7.25 11.22
C MET A 43 -2.86 -6.85 12.65
N THR A 44 -1.99 -7.23 13.58
CA THR A 44 -1.96 -6.69 14.94
C THR A 44 -0.61 -6.04 15.16
N CYS A 45 -0.59 -4.75 15.49
CA CYS A 45 0.65 -4.02 15.70
C CYS A 45 1.36 -4.52 16.99
N PRO A 46 2.63 -4.96 16.93
CA PRO A 46 3.34 -5.46 18.10
C PRO A 46 3.68 -4.38 19.13
N THR A 47 3.61 -3.09 18.77
CA THR A 47 3.92 -1.98 19.67
C THR A 47 2.70 -1.42 20.39
N CYS A 48 1.59 -1.22 19.67
CA CYS A 48 0.41 -0.53 20.22
C CYS A 48 -0.87 -1.38 20.20
N CYS A 49 -0.77 -2.65 19.83
CA CYS A 49 -1.84 -3.65 19.74
C CYS A 49 -3.02 -3.26 18.83
N GLN A 50 -2.87 -2.24 17.97
CA GLN A 50 -3.90 -1.88 17.00
C GLN A 50 -4.11 -3.03 16.02
N VAL A 51 -5.36 -3.47 15.88
CA VAL A 51 -5.77 -4.39 14.81
C VAL A 51 -6.16 -3.55 13.59
N TRP A 52 -5.74 -3.96 12.39
CA TRP A 52 -5.96 -3.20 11.16
C TRP A 52 -5.86 -4.09 9.92
N CYS A 53 -6.35 -3.61 8.78
CA CYS A 53 -6.28 -4.29 7.49
C CYS A 53 -5.05 -3.83 6.70
N TYR A 54 -4.11 -4.73 6.42
CA TYR A 54 -2.91 -4.45 5.64
C TYR A 54 -3.22 -3.97 4.22
N PHE A 55 -4.28 -4.51 3.62
CA PHE A 55 -4.67 -4.17 2.24
C PHE A 55 -5.04 -2.68 2.10
N CYS A 56 -5.96 -2.19 2.94
CA CYS A 56 -6.45 -0.81 2.87
C CYS A 56 -5.73 0.16 3.82
N GLY A 57 -4.97 -0.33 4.79
CA GLY A 57 -4.27 0.49 5.79
C GLY A 57 -5.15 1.07 6.89
N LYS A 58 -6.43 0.67 6.97
CA LYS A 58 -7.39 1.22 7.94
C LYS A 58 -7.43 0.40 9.22
N ARG A 59 -7.72 1.09 10.33
CA ARG A 59 -8.05 0.45 11.60
C ARG A 59 -9.32 -0.37 11.47
N VAL A 60 -9.48 -1.41 12.28
CA VAL A 60 -10.73 -2.20 12.27
C VAL A 60 -11.93 -1.29 12.47
N GLU A 61 -11.88 -0.34 13.40
CA GLU A 61 -12.96 0.61 13.66
C GLU A 61 -13.34 1.46 12.42
N ASP A 62 -12.40 1.74 11.52
CA ASP A 62 -12.58 2.58 10.32
C ASP A 62 -12.94 1.79 9.05
N CYS A 63 -12.92 0.45 9.14
CA CYS A 63 -13.28 -0.43 8.03
C CYS A 63 -14.80 -0.47 7.81
N ASP A 64 -15.21 -0.54 6.53
CA ASP A 64 -16.56 -0.95 6.13
C ASP A 64 -16.74 -2.43 6.49
N LYS A 65 -17.88 -2.79 7.08
CA LYS A 65 -18.14 -4.13 7.64
C LYS A 65 -19.54 -4.62 7.32
N GLU A 66 -19.78 -5.91 7.51
CA GLU A 66 -21.11 -6.49 7.54
C GLU A 66 -22.00 -5.85 8.62
N GLN A 67 -23.27 -5.62 8.28
CA GLN A 67 -24.26 -5.12 9.22
C GLN A 67 -24.69 -6.26 10.16
N ASN A 68 -24.78 -5.99 11.46
CA ASN A 68 -25.11 -6.99 12.48
C ASN A 68 -24.09 -8.14 12.64
N GLY A 69 -22.88 -7.99 12.09
CA GLY A 69 -21.75 -8.89 12.38
C GLY A 69 -21.18 -8.70 13.79
N ASN A 70 -20.02 -9.31 14.05
CA ASN A 70 -19.32 -9.20 15.33
C ASN A 70 -18.51 -7.88 15.49
N ASN A 71 -18.64 -6.97 14.52
CA ASN A 71 -17.85 -5.75 14.33
C ASN A 71 -16.33 -6.00 14.29
N GLY A 72 -15.93 -7.20 13.86
CA GLY A 72 -14.55 -7.65 13.82
C GLY A 72 -13.85 -7.34 12.49
N ILE A 73 -12.55 -7.66 12.41
CA ILE A 73 -11.81 -7.54 11.15
C ILE A 73 -12.32 -8.52 10.09
N ILE A 74 -12.88 -9.67 10.48
CA ILE A 74 -13.46 -10.65 9.54
C ILE A 74 -14.66 -10.06 8.80
N ASP A 75 -15.51 -9.28 9.48
CA ASP A 75 -16.69 -8.65 8.87
C ASP A 75 -16.31 -7.63 7.78
N HIS A 76 -15.06 -7.14 7.78
CA HIS A 76 -14.52 -6.28 6.72
C HIS A 76 -14.24 -7.05 5.42
N ASN A 77 -14.08 -8.37 5.48
CA ASN A 77 -13.78 -9.18 4.31
C ASN A 77 -14.98 -9.91 3.73
N HIS A 78 -16.13 -9.89 4.42
CA HIS A 78 -17.36 -10.49 3.91
C HIS A 78 -17.81 -9.78 2.62
N ASP A 79 -18.23 -10.49 1.58
CA ASP A 79 -18.68 -9.93 0.29
C ASP A 79 -17.72 -8.90 -0.34
N TRP A 80 -16.41 -9.05 -0.13
CA TRP A 80 -15.42 -8.07 -0.60
C TRP A 80 -15.37 -7.96 -2.14
N ASP A 81 -15.74 -9.03 -2.83
CA ASP A 81 -15.80 -9.16 -4.29
C ASP A 81 -16.94 -8.37 -4.91
N VAL A 82 -18.02 -8.11 -4.15
CA VAL A 82 -19.17 -7.31 -4.61
C VAL A 82 -19.29 -5.94 -3.92
N ASN A 83 -18.53 -5.70 -2.84
CA ASN A 83 -18.49 -4.42 -2.14
C ASN A 83 -17.09 -3.76 -2.24
N PRO A 84 -16.92 -2.69 -3.04
CA PRO A 84 -15.61 -2.06 -3.27
C PRO A 84 -15.03 -1.33 -2.05
N LYS A 85 -15.77 -1.23 -0.94
CA LYS A 85 -15.27 -0.67 0.33
C LYS A 85 -14.65 -1.73 1.25
N ARG A 86 -14.79 -3.00 0.90
CA ARG A 86 -14.28 -4.16 1.64
C ARG A 86 -13.05 -4.72 0.94
N CYS A 87 -12.29 -5.54 1.64
CA CYS A 87 -10.99 -6.05 1.18
C CYS A 87 -10.96 -7.57 1.24
N PRO A 88 -10.14 -8.25 0.43
CA PRO A 88 -9.98 -9.70 0.55
C PRO A 88 -9.38 -10.07 1.92
N MET A 89 -9.76 -11.23 2.45
CA MET A 89 -9.15 -11.78 3.66
C MET A 89 -7.74 -12.30 3.35
N TYR A 90 -7.56 -12.94 2.20
CA TYR A 90 -6.27 -13.41 1.71
C TYR A 90 -5.99 -12.84 0.33
N PHE A 91 -4.74 -12.45 0.04
CA PHE A 91 -4.41 -11.91 -1.29
C PHE A 91 -4.70 -12.90 -2.43
N THR A 92 -4.63 -14.20 -2.17
CA THR A 92 -4.95 -15.26 -3.15
C THR A 92 -6.40 -15.22 -3.63
N GLN A 93 -7.34 -14.73 -2.81
CA GLN A 93 -8.75 -14.57 -3.21
C GLN A 93 -8.93 -13.59 -4.38
N ILE A 94 -7.95 -12.71 -4.63
CA ILE A 94 -8.04 -11.75 -5.74
C ILE A 94 -8.05 -12.48 -7.09
N GLN A 95 -7.40 -13.63 -7.19
CA GLN A 95 -7.40 -14.45 -8.40
C GLN A 95 -8.82 -14.92 -8.78
N ASP A 96 -9.69 -15.15 -7.80
CA ASP A 96 -11.06 -15.63 -8.02
C ASP A 96 -11.89 -14.65 -8.88
N ILE A 97 -11.55 -13.36 -8.85
CA ILE A 97 -12.20 -12.29 -9.63
C ILE A 97 -11.33 -11.70 -10.74
N ASP A 98 -10.00 -11.80 -10.61
CA ASP A 98 -9.04 -11.29 -11.59
C ASP A 98 -7.96 -12.33 -11.87
N PRO A 99 -8.10 -13.12 -12.96
CA PRO A 99 -7.20 -14.23 -13.27
C PRO A 99 -5.77 -13.78 -13.64
N ARG A 100 -5.50 -12.47 -13.71
CA ARG A 100 -4.13 -11.94 -13.87
C ARG A 100 -3.34 -11.99 -12.56
N TRP A 101 -4.01 -12.15 -11.42
CA TRP A 101 -3.34 -12.34 -10.14
C TRP A 101 -2.77 -13.76 -10.04
N PRO A 102 -1.59 -13.92 -9.41
CA PRO A 102 -1.02 -15.24 -9.12
C PRO A 102 -1.93 -16.09 -8.23
N ASP A 103 -1.75 -17.41 -8.27
CA ASP A 103 -2.45 -18.39 -7.43
C ASP A 103 -1.73 -18.71 -6.11
N ASN A 104 -0.53 -18.17 -5.91
CA ASN A 104 0.28 -18.44 -4.73
C ASN A 104 0.53 -17.18 -3.90
N GLU A 105 0.66 -17.41 -2.59
CA GLU A 105 0.74 -16.36 -1.57
C GLU A 105 1.87 -15.37 -1.83
N THR A 106 3.09 -15.87 -2.08
CA THR A 106 4.29 -15.07 -2.31
C THR A 106 4.12 -14.13 -3.49
N ASN A 107 3.70 -14.67 -4.65
CA ASN A 107 3.57 -13.86 -5.85
C ASN A 107 2.39 -12.87 -5.74
N CYS A 108 1.30 -13.25 -5.07
CA CYS A 108 0.20 -12.34 -4.75
C CYS A 108 0.68 -11.15 -3.93
N LEU A 109 1.49 -11.39 -2.90
CA LEU A 109 2.01 -10.35 -2.03
C LEU A 109 2.99 -9.44 -2.78
N ILE A 110 3.88 -10.00 -3.60
CA ILE A 110 4.76 -9.24 -4.50
C ILE A 110 3.92 -8.36 -5.45
N MET A 111 2.85 -8.91 -6.03
CA MET A 111 1.97 -8.18 -6.93
C MET A 111 1.23 -7.06 -6.20
N PHE A 112 0.76 -7.28 -4.97
CA PHE A 112 0.18 -6.24 -4.12
C PHE A 112 1.17 -5.09 -3.90
N HIS A 113 2.39 -5.38 -3.45
CA HIS A 113 3.42 -4.38 -3.20
C HIS A 113 3.80 -3.62 -4.48
N ARG A 114 3.94 -4.32 -5.60
CA ARG A 114 4.18 -3.70 -6.90
C ARG A 114 3.06 -2.74 -7.28
N ASN A 115 1.80 -3.17 -7.20
CA ASN A 115 0.64 -2.33 -7.52
C ASN A 115 0.54 -1.11 -6.60
N ARG A 116 0.85 -1.30 -5.30
CA ARG A 116 0.89 -0.22 -4.33
C ARG A 116 2.00 0.79 -4.63
N SER A 117 3.24 0.34 -4.89
CA SER A 117 4.35 1.20 -5.32
C SER A 117 3.98 2.01 -6.55
N LEU A 118 3.44 1.36 -7.59
CA LEU A 118 3.03 2.05 -8.82
C LEU A 118 1.97 3.12 -8.57
N ARG A 119 1.00 2.86 -7.68
CA ARG A 119 -0.01 3.86 -7.30
C ARG A 119 0.61 5.06 -6.59
N LEU A 120 1.45 4.82 -5.57
CA LEU A 120 2.09 5.90 -4.80
C LEU A 120 3.05 6.72 -5.67
N LEU A 121 3.81 6.07 -6.55
CA LEU A 121 4.66 6.73 -7.53
C LEU A 121 3.81 7.58 -8.48
N ARG A 122 2.69 7.07 -8.99
CA ARG A 122 1.77 7.86 -9.83
C ARG A 122 1.26 9.11 -9.11
N ASP A 123 0.96 9.03 -7.82
CA ASP A 123 0.54 10.18 -7.03
C ASP A 123 1.65 11.23 -6.90
N VAL A 124 2.91 10.79 -6.72
CA VAL A 124 4.09 11.69 -6.71
C VAL A 124 4.29 12.35 -8.07
N LEU A 125 4.26 11.56 -9.15
CA LEU A 125 4.38 12.05 -10.53
C LEU A 125 3.30 13.10 -10.85
N GLY A 126 2.06 12.84 -10.45
CA GLY A 126 0.93 13.75 -10.64
C GLY A 126 1.08 15.07 -9.87
N LYS A 127 1.67 15.05 -8.67
CA LYS A 127 1.92 16.25 -7.85
C LYS A 127 3.08 17.09 -8.37
N LEU A 128 4.17 16.45 -8.81
CA LEU A 128 5.38 17.14 -9.28
C LEU A 128 5.22 17.68 -10.70
N GLY A 129 4.49 16.95 -11.55
CA GLY A 129 4.37 17.27 -12.97
C GLY A 129 5.59 16.82 -13.79
N LYS A 130 5.39 16.71 -15.11
CA LYS A 130 6.37 16.11 -16.03
C LYS A 130 7.74 16.79 -15.98
N ASP A 131 7.78 18.12 -16.08
CA ASP A 131 9.03 18.88 -16.15
C ASP A 131 9.92 18.69 -14.92
N ARG A 132 9.30 18.61 -13.73
CA ARG A 132 10.04 18.36 -12.48
C ARG A 132 10.59 16.94 -12.44
N ILE A 133 9.80 15.95 -12.87
CA ILE A 133 10.23 14.56 -12.93
C ILE A 133 11.37 14.37 -13.93
N ASP A 134 11.31 15.02 -15.10
CA ASP A 134 12.39 14.95 -16.08
C ASP A 134 13.69 15.52 -15.49
N LYS A 135 13.64 16.63 -14.75
CA LYS A 135 14.80 17.17 -14.01
C LYS A 135 15.29 16.22 -12.93
N LEU A 136 14.38 15.65 -12.15
CA LEU A 136 14.70 14.69 -11.08
C LEU A 136 15.40 13.46 -11.65
N ASN A 137 14.88 12.90 -12.75
CA ASN A 137 15.44 11.72 -13.39
C ASN A 137 16.80 12.01 -14.03
N ASN A 138 16.94 13.13 -14.74
CA ASN A 138 18.21 13.52 -15.34
C ASN A 138 19.33 13.75 -14.30
N HIS A 139 18.96 14.05 -13.04
CA HIS A 139 19.93 14.30 -11.99
C HIS A 139 20.19 13.09 -11.08
N PHE A 140 19.16 12.31 -10.76
CA PHE A 140 19.22 11.23 -9.77
C PHE A 140 18.92 9.83 -10.34
N HIS A 141 18.57 9.69 -11.62
CA HIS A 141 18.30 8.41 -12.27
C HIS A 141 17.21 7.58 -11.56
N VAL A 142 16.12 8.24 -11.15
CA VAL A 142 15.07 7.61 -10.32
C VAL A 142 14.15 6.64 -11.09
N LEU A 143 14.22 6.62 -12.42
CA LEU A 143 13.42 5.76 -13.29
C LEU A 143 14.24 4.68 -14.01
N ASP A 144 15.55 4.60 -13.76
CA ASP A 144 16.47 3.66 -14.40
C ASP A 144 16.54 2.31 -13.66
#